data_AF-A0A2T7P2W3-F1
#
_entry.id   AF-A0A2T7P2W3-F1
#
_cell.length_a   1.000
_cell.length_b   1.000
_cell.length_c   1.000
_cell.angle_alpha   90.00
_cell.angle_beta   90.00
_cell.angle_gamma   90.00
#
_symmetry.space_group_name_H-M   'P 1'
#
loop_
_entity.id
_entity.type
_entity.pdbx_description
1 polymer ?
#
loop_
_entity_poly.entity_id
_entity_poly.type
_entity_poly.pdbx_seq_one_letter_code
_entity_poly.pdbx_strand_id
1 'polypeptide(L)' 'MDLILDVNTMLYPVDLGDKFRLVIALTLREDGVPDDGEYNPLGSGPSRADQFEYVMYGKVYRIEGDDGGQDSSRL' A
#
# COMPACT_ATOMS: atom_id res chain seq x y z
N MET A 1 8.08 14.79 3.59
CA MET A 1 7.16 13.67 3.85
C MET A 1 7.96 12.47 3.43
N ASP A 2 8.34 11.66 4.40
CA ASP A 2 9.31 10.59 4.20
C ASP A 2 8.57 9.27 4.32
N LEU A 3 8.97 8.28 3.52
CA LEU A 3 8.32 6.99 3.46
C LEU A 3 9.39 5.90 3.60
N ILE A 4 9.19 5.01 4.57
CA ILE A 4 9.89 3.73 4.65
C ILE A 4 8.86 2.67 4.27
N LEU A 5 9.19 1.85 3.27
CA LEU A 5 8.30 0.83 2.75
C LEU A 5 9.11 -0.40 2.34
N ASP A 6 8.79 -1.54 2.95
CA ASP A 6 9.34 -2.82 2.52
C ASP A 6 8.59 -3.31 1.28
N VAL A 7 9.33 -3.76 0.27
CA VAL A 7 8.79 -4.29 -1.00
C VAL A 7 9.46 -5.60 -1.37
N ASN A 8 8.74 -6.49 -2.05
CA ASN A 8 9.33 -7.72 -2.56
C ASN A 8 10.05 -7.47 -3.89
N THR A 9 11.35 -7.16 -3.81
CA THR A 9 12.19 -6.81 -4.97
C THR A 9 12.45 -7.96 -5.94
N MET A 10 12.17 -9.21 -5.55
CA MET A 10 12.22 -10.35 -6.49
C MET A 10 11.04 -10.33 -7.47
N LEU A 11 9.88 -9.79 -7.06
CA LEU A 11 8.69 -9.66 -7.91
C LEU A 11 8.64 -8.31 -8.62
N TYR A 12 9.05 -7.25 -7.92
CA TYR A 12 9.02 -5.89 -8.42
C TYR A 12 10.37 -5.20 -8.16
N PRO A 13 11.33 -5.31 -9.10
CA PRO A 13 12.64 -4.69 -8.97
C PRO A 13 12.52 -3.16 -8.88
N VAL A 14 13.30 -2.55 -7.99
CA VAL A 14 13.34 -1.10 -7.79
C VAL A 14 14.80 -0.67 -7.65
N ASP A 15 15.20 0.37 -8.38
CA ASP A 15 16.55 0.92 -8.37
C ASP A 15 16.62 2.26 -7.63
N LEU A 16 17.85 2.63 -7.22
CA LEU A 16 18.08 3.90 -6.56
C LEU A 16 17.79 5.08 -7.51
N GLY A 17 16.88 5.96 -7.09
CA GLY A 17 16.49 7.15 -7.85
C GLY A 17 15.24 6.98 -8.70
N ASP A 18 14.65 5.78 -8.73
CA ASP A 18 13.37 5.54 -9.39
C ASP A 18 12.27 6.43 -8.83
N LYS A 19 11.42 6.90 -9.74
CA LYS A 19 10.24 7.70 -9.40
C LYS A 19 9.01 6.85 -9.64
N PHE A 20 8.20 6.70 -8.61
CA PHE A 20 6.95 5.93 -8.68
C PHE A 20 5.78 6.77 -8.17
N ARG A 21 4.57 6.37 -8.59
CA ARG A 21 3.31 6.94 -8.14
C ARG A 21 2.71 6.03 -7.07
N LEU A 22 2.57 6.54 -5.85
CA LEU A 22 1.94 5.82 -4.74
C LEU A 22 0.51 6.29 -4.52
N VAL A 23 -0.41 5.34 -4.35
CA VAL A 23 -1.80 5.59 -3.97
C VAL A 23 -2.18 4.64 -2.83
N ILE A 24 -2.79 5.19 -1.78
CA ILE A 24 -3.42 4.41 -0.70
C ILE A 24 -4.94 4.49 -0.91
N ALA A 25 -5.60 3.34 -0.94
CA ALA A 25 -7.04 3.23 -1.11
C ALA A 25 -7.64 2.28 -0.06
N LEU A 26 -8.90 2.54 0.33
CA LEU A 26 -9.65 1.71 1.27
C LEU A 26 -10.48 0.61 0.57
N THR A 27 -10.51 0.60 -0.75
CA THR A 27 -11.24 -0.35 -1.59
C THR A 27 -10.58 -0.43 -2.97
N LEU A 28 -10.61 -1.61 -3.60
CA LEU A 28 -10.17 -1.81 -4.98
C LEU A 28 -11.24 -1.40 -6.01
N ARG A 29 -12.47 -1.19 -5.56
CA ARG A 29 -13.59 -0.81 -6.43
C ARG A 29 -13.46 0.64 -6.89
N GLU A 30 -13.69 0.87 -8.17
CA GLU A 30 -13.62 2.22 -8.74
C GLU A 30 -14.77 3.12 -8.24
N ASP A 31 -15.94 2.52 -8.00
CA ASP A 31 -17.17 3.18 -7.52
C ASP A 31 -17.12 3.64 -6.05
N GLY A 32 -16.06 3.28 -5.32
CA GLY A 32 -15.86 3.70 -3.93
C GLY A 32 -16.69 2.95 -2.90
N VAL A 33 -17.40 1.89 -3.28
CA VAL A 33 -18.07 1.01 -2.31
C VAL A 33 -17.02 0.41 -1.35
N PRO A 34 -17.28 0.42 -0.02
CA PRO A 34 -16.36 -0.13 0.97
C PRO A 34 -15.98 -1.58 0.70
N ASP A 35 -14.76 -1.95 1.10
CA ASP A 35 -14.28 -3.32 1.10
C ASP A 35 -15.18 -4.21 1.99
N ASP A 36 -15.64 -5.33 1.46
CA ASP A 36 -16.44 -6.32 2.20
C ASP A 36 -15.56 -7.32 2.98
N GLY A 37 -14.24 -7.24 2.80
CA GLY A 37 -13.25 -8.05 3.49
C GLY A 37 -12.95 -9.39 2.79
N GLU A 38 -13.53 -9.65 1.62
CA GLU A 38 -13.26 -10.84 0.83
C GLU A 38 -12.53 -10.50 -0.47
N TYR A 39 -11.35 -11.12 -0.67
CA TYR A 39 -10.61 -10.99 -1.92
C TYR A 39 -10.83 -12.22 -2.81
N ASN A 40 -11.41 -11.99 -4.00
CA ASN A 40 -11.54 -13.01 -5.04
C ASN A 40 -10.56 -12.72 -6.19
N PRO A 41 -9.45 -13.48 -6.34
CA PRO A 41 -8.49 -13.29 -7.42
C PRO A 41 -9.05 -13.63 -8.80
N LEU A 42 -10.16 -14.37 -8.87
CA LEU A 42 -10.88 -14.69 -10.11
C LEU A 42 -12.03 -13.70 -10.37
N GLY A 43 -12.15 -12.65 -9.55
CA GLY A 43 -13.17 -11.62 -9.71
C GLY A 43 -13.12 -11.01 -11.11
N SER A 44 -14.24 -11.09 -11.82
CA SER A 44 -14.37 -10.61 -13.20
C SER A 44 -14.85 -9.16 -13.20
N GLY A 45 -13.94 -8.20 -13.00
CA GLY A 45 -14.28 -6.78 -13.12
C GLY A 45 -13.04 -5.90 -13.11
N PRO A 46 -13.07 -4.75 -13.78
CA PRO A 46 -12.00 -3.78 -13.70
C PRO A 46 -11.85 -3.29 -12.26
N SER A 47 -10.62 -3.07 -11.84
CA SER A 47 -10.29 -2.63 -10.50
C SER A 47 -9.26 -1.49 -10.54
N ARG A 48 -9.17 -0.74 -9.45
CA ARG A 48 -8.12 0.28 -9.29
C ARG A 48 -6.72 -0.32 -9.44
N ALA A 49 -6.54 -1.62 -9.13
CA ALA A 49 -5.26 -2.30 -9.25
C ALA A 49 -4.76 -2.39 -10.70
N ASP A 50 -5.66 -2.38 -11.68
CA ASP A 50 -5.32 -2.57 -13.10
C ASP A 50 -4.45 -1.42 -13.65
N GLN A 51 -4.41 -0.28 -12.95
CA GLN A 51 -3.63 0.91 -13.30
C GLN A 51 -2.27 0.98 -12.57
N PHE A 52 -1.90 -0.04 -11.80
CA PHE A 52 -0.68 -0.08 -10.98
C PHE A 52 0.06 -1.40 -11.17
N GLU A 53 1.39 -1.35 -11.05
CA GLU A 53 2.27 -2.50 -11.30
C GLU A 53 2.46 -3.37 -10.05
N TYR A 54 2.29 -2.79 -8.86
CA TYR A 54 2.49 -3.47 -7.58
C TYR A 54 1.41 -3.06 -6.59
N VAL A 55 0.78 -4.06 -5.95
CA VAL A 55 -0.35 -3.86 -5.02
C VAL A 55 -0.11 -4.67 -3.75
N MET A 56 -0.38 -4.03 -2.61
CA MET A 56 -0.32 -4.66 -1.29
C MET A 56 -1.63 -4.39 -0.52
N TYR A 57 -1.98 -5.32 0.36
CA TYR A 57 -3.06 -5.15 1.32
C TYR A 57 -2.48 -5.17 2.74
N GLY A 58 -2.94 -4.25 3.59
CA GLY A 58 -2.43 -4.10 4.94
C GLY A 58 -3.40 -3.40 5.88
N LYS A 59 -3.04 -3.34 7.16
CA LYS A 59 -3.80 -2.66 8.20
C LYS A 59 -2.89 -1.66 8.90
N VAL A 60 -3.40 -0.45 9.13
CA VAL A 60 -2.70 0.54 9.97
C VAL A 60 -2.69 0.02 11.41
N TYR A 61 -1.51 -0.18 11.98
CA TYR A 61 -1.36 -0.75 13.33
C TYR A 61 -1.07 0.32 14.40
N ARG A 62 -0.45 1.44 14.02
CA ARG A 62 -0.03 2.51 14.91
C ARG A 62 -0.15 3.85 14.19
N ILE A 63 -0.60 4.86 14.92
CA ILE A 63 -0.58 6.27 14.51
C ILE A 63 0.19 7.00 15.60
N GLU A 64 1.29 7.65 15.23
CA GLU A 64 2.10 8.46 16.13
C GLU A 64 1.77 9.93 15.90
N GLY A 65 1.65 10.71 16.98
CA GLY A 65 1.50 12.17 16.91
C GLY A 65 2.86 12.86 16.92
N ASP A 66 2.88 14.15 16.60
CA ASP A 66 4.11 14.97 16.48
C ASP A 66 4.83 15.18 17.84
N ASP A 67 4.20 14.79 18.96
CA ASP A 67 4.78 14.82 20.31
C ASP A 67 5.58 13.54 20.67
N GLY A 68 5.81 12.65 19.71
CA GLY A 68 6.57 11.40 19.88
C GLY A 68 8.08 11.58 19.81
N GLY A 69 8.65 12.50 20.59
CA GLY A 69 10.09 12.53 20.80
C GLY A 69 10.58 11.21 21.39
N GLN A 70 11.50 10.55 20.69
CA GLN A 70 12.23 9.33 21.09
C GLN A 70 11.35 8.11 21.42
N ASP A 71 11.05 7.25 20.45
CA ASP A 71 11.39 5.84 20.63
C ASP A 71 11.31 5.01 19.34
N SER A 72 12.11 3.94 19.34
CA SER A 72 12.05 2.75 18.47
C SER A 72 12.72 2.77 17.09
N SER A 73 14.00 3.18 17.07
CA SER A 73 15.03 2.40 16.38
C SER A 73 15.24 1.06 17.09
N ARG A 74 14.26 0.14 17.01
CA ARG A 74 14.41 -1.25 17.47
C ARG A 74 13.48 -2.20 16.72
N LEU A 75 14.01 -2.77 15.64
CA LEU A 75 13.97 -4.21 15.33
C LEU A 75 15.12 -4.52 14.36
#